data_AF-A0AA35T8Q3-F1
#
_entry.id   AF-A0AA35T8Q3-F1
#
_cell.length_a   1.000
_cell.length_b   1.000
_cell.length_c   1.000
_cell.angle_alpha   90.00
_cell.angle_beta   90.00
_cell.angle_gamma   90.00
#
_symmetry.space_group_name_H-M   'P 1'
#
loop_
_entity.id
_entity.type
_entity.pdbx_description
1 polymer ?
#
loop_
_entity_poly.entity_id
_entity_poly.type
_entity_poly.pdbx_seq_one_letter_code
_entity_poly.pdbx_strand_id
1 'polypeptide(L)' 'MDKGEVIGAVVRTRRNVQVVYISIGHRISLDSARTLTLACCRGYRLPETTRYAHKAASSKVPQNTPMIPTP' A
#
# COMPACT_ATOMS: atom_id res chain seq x y z
N MET A 1 8.17 12.73 14.71
CA MET A 1 8.22 12.25 16.09
C MET A 1 6.99 12.79 16.78
N ASP A 2 6.29 11.97 17.56
CA ASP A 2 5.20 12.42 18.42
C ASP A 2 5.66 12.23 19.87
N LYS A 3 5.69 13.29 20.68
CA LYS A 3 6.11 13.24 22.09
C LYS A 3 7.49 12.56 22.35
N GLY A 4 8.39 12.60 21.37
CA GLY A 4 9.72 11.96 21.44
C GLY A 4 9.77 10.53 20.87
N GLU A 5 8.65 9.97 20.43
CA GLU A 5 8.56 8.63 19.84
C GLU A 5 8.65 8.67 18.30
N VAL A 6 9.36 7.69 17.72
CA VAL A 6 9.44 7.49 16.27
C VAL A 6 8.18 6.78 15.78
N ILE A 7 7.22 7.56 15.31
CA ILE A 7 5.92 7.08 14.80
C ILE A 7 5.97 6.46 13.39
N GLY A 8 7.09 6.57 12.68
CA GLY A 8 7.20 6.11 11.30
C GLY A 8 8.58 6.32 10.67
N ALA A 9 8.74 5.79 9.45
CA ALA A 9 9.95 5.83 8.65
C ALA A 9 9.65 6.31 7.22
N VAL A 10 10.54 7.15 6.68
CA VAL A 10 10.51 7.54 5.27
C VAL A 10 11.47 6.63 4.50
N VAL A 11 10.96 5.93 3.50
CA VAL A 11 11.72 4.91 2.77
C VAL A 11 11.66 5.16 1.28
N ARG A 12 12.84 5.22 0.66
CA ARG A 12 12.98 5.28 -0.79
C ARG A 12 13.07 3.87 -1.35
N THR A 13 12.01 3.42 -2.02
CA THR A 13 11.89 2.06 -2.56
C THR A 13 12.60 1.88 -3.90
N ARG A 14 12.82 2.97 -4.66
CA ARG A 14 13.57 2.97 -5.93
C ARG A 14 14.29 4.30 -6.15
N ARG A 15 15.34 4.31 -6.97
CA ARG A 15 16.00 5.55 -7.42
C ARG A 15 15.04 6.39 -8.26
N ASN A 16 15.08 7.72 -8.08
CA ASN A 16 14.30 8.70 -8.85
C ASN A 16 12.77 8.54 -8.77
N VAL A 17 12.24 7.93 -7.70
CA VAL A 17 10.80 7.93 -7.41
C VAL A 17 10.52 8.60 -6.06
N GLN A 18 9.30 9.10 -5.90
CA GLN A 18 8.83 9.64 -4.63
C GLN A 18 8.93 8.59 -3.51
N VAL A 19 9.28 9.04 -2.31
CA VAL A 19 9.40 8.19 -1.12
C VAL A 19 8.04 7.60 -0.70
N VAL A 20 8.08 6.54 0.10
CA VAL A 20 6.92 5.96 0.78
C VAL A 20 7.07 6.22 2.28
N TYR A 21 5.97 6.57 2.92
CA TYR A 21 5.88 6.72 4.37
C TYR A 21 5.36 5.42 4.98
N ILE A 22 6.07 4.91 5.97
CA ILE A 22 5.75 3.69 6.68
C ILE A 22 5.49 4.06 8.13
N SER A 23 4.34 3.66 8.68
CA SER A 23 4.05 3.76 10.11
C SER A 23 3.89 2.36 10.69
N ILE A 24 4.00 2.26 12.01
CA ILE A 24 3.61 1.04 12.72
C ILE A 24 2.09 0.85 12.65
N GLY A 25 1.68 -0.40 12.54
CA GLY A 25 0.30 -0.83 12.72
C GLY A 25 0.12 -1.57 14.04
N HIS A 26 -0.77 -2.55 14.08
CA HIS A 26 -0.98 -3.38 15.27
C HIS A 26 0.06 -4.51 15.36
N ARG A 27 0.67 -4.69 16.54
CA ARG A 27 1.59 -5.82 16.88
C ARG A 27 2.80 -5.99 15.96
N ILE A 28 3.32 -4.90 15.41
CA ILE A 28 4.52 -4.91 14.57
C ILE A 28 5.45 -3.76 14.97
N SER A 29 6.76 -4.03 15.05
CA SER A 29 7.75 -2.98 15.24
C SER A 29 7.96 -2.19 13.96
N LEU A 30 8.47 -0.97 14.07
CA LEU A 30 8.75 -0.14 12.90
C LEU A 30 9.78 -0.77 11.96
N ASP A 31 10.79 -1.43 12.52
CA ASP A 31 11.82 -2.12 11.74
C ASP A 31 11.23 -3.30 10.94
N SER A 32 10.41 -4.14 11.58
CA SER A 32 9.73 -5.25 10.91
C SER A 32 8.78 -4.75 9.82
N ALA A 33 8.01 -3.69 10.09
CA ALA A 33 7.12 -3.07 9.11
C ALA A 33 7.90 -2.54 7.90
N ARG A 34 9.04 -1.90 8.13
CA ARG A 34 9.94 -1.43 7.08
C ARG A 34 10.50 -2.57 6.24
N THR A 35 11.01 -3.62 6.88
CA THR A 35 11.61 -4.78 6.21
C THR A 35 10.58 -5.49 5.33
N LEU A 36 9.37 -5.74 5.86
CA LEU A 36 8.28 -6.34 5.11
C LEU A 36 7.87 -5.47 3.91
N THR A 37 7.73 -4.17 4.12
CA THR A 37 7.35 -3.23 3.05
C THR A 37 8.38 -3.25 1.91
N LEU A 38 9.68 -3.22 2.23
CA LEU A 38 10.76 -3.27 1.25
C LEU A 38 10.80 -4.62 0.50
N ALA A 39 10.57 -5.74 1.19
CA ALA A 39 10.48 -7.05 0.57
C ALA A 39 9.33 -7.12 -0.46
N CYS A 40 8.22 -6.42 -0.19
CA CYS A 40 7.09 -6.30 -1.11
C CYS A 40 7.29 -5.25 -2.22
N CYS A 41 8.38 -4.46 -2.20
CA CYS A 41 8.66 -3.43 -3.20
C CYS A 41 9.65 -3.94 -4.27
N ARG A 42 9.19 -4.86 -5.14
CA ARG A 42 10.04 -5.43 -6.20
C ARG A 42 9.90 -4.65 -7.51
N GLY A 43 10.75 -3.63 -7.69
CA GLY A 43 10.86 -2.86 -8.94
C GLY A 43 9.84 -1.73 -9.13
N TYR A 44 8.81 -1.66 -8.28
CA TYR A 44 7.81 -0.59 -8.24
C TYR A 44 8.00 0.32 -7.03
N ARG A 45 7.44 1.54 -7.10
CA ARG A 45 7.43 2.46 -5.96
C ARG A 45 6.59 1.93 -4.80
N LEU A 46 5.41 1.38 -5.09
CA LEU A 46 4.42 0.95 -4.12
C LEU A 46 4.54 -0.57 -3.88
N PRO A 47 4.33 -1.07 -2.64
CA PRO A 47 4.30 -2.50 -2.38
C PRO A 47 3.33 -3.23 -3.29
N GLU A 48 3.69 -4.46 -3.68
CA GLU A 48 2.84 -5.32 -4.51
C GLU A 48 1.43 -5.47 -3.93
N THR A 49 1.31 -5.60 -2.62
CA THR A 49 0.04 -5.73 -1.88
C THR A 49 -0.88 -4.54 -2.13
N THR A 50 -0.41 -3.31 -1.91
CA THR A 50 -1.21 -2.10 -2.14
C THR A 50 -1.50 -1.92 -3.64
N ARG A 51 -0.58 -2.30 -4.52
CA ARG A 51 -0.81 -2.25 -5.98
C ARG A 51 -1.94 -3.20 -6.39
N TYR A 52 -1.98 -4.41 -5.83
CA TYR A 52 -3.07 -5.36 -6.09
C TYR A 52 -4.39 -4.88 -5.51
N ALA A 53 -4.39 -4.40 -4.27
CA ALA A 53 -5.59 -3.83 -3.65
C ALA A 53 -6.15 -2.66 -4.46
N HIS A 54 -5.28 -1.75 -4.93
CA HIS A 54 -5.68 -0.64 -5.78
C HIS A 54 -6.27 -1.11 -7.11
N LYS A 55 -5.67 -2.11 -7.77
CA LYS A 55 -6.23 -2.72 -9.00
C LYS A 55 -7.59 -3.36 -8.74
N ALA A 56 -7.74 -4.11 -7.65
CA ALA A 56 -9.00 -4.73 -7.27
C ALA A 56 -10.09 -3.66 -7.06
N ALA A 57 -9.79 -2.60 -6.29
CA ALA A 57 -10.71 -1.50 -6.03
C ALA A 57 -11.00 -0.64 -7.28
N SER A 58 -10.06 -0.53 -8.21
CA SER A 58 -10.21 0.25 -9.46
C SER A 58 -10.81 -0.55 -10.61
N SER A 59 -11.17 -1.82 -10.40
CA SER A 59 -12.04 -2.55 -11.33
C SER A 59 -13.30 -1.71 -11.48
N LYS A 60 -13.39 -0.90 -12.55
CA LYS A 60 -14.60 -0.19 -12.93
C LYS A 60 -15.69 -1.23 -12.93
N VAL A 61 -16.56 -1.25 -11.93
CA VAL A 61 -17.88 -1.85 -12.09
C VAL A 61 -18.42 -1.15 -13.33
N PRO A 62 -18.68 -1.85 -14.44
CA PRO A 62 -19.30 -1.19 -15.58
C PRO A 62 -20.64 -0.65 -15.09
N GLN A 63 -20.78 0.68 -15.03
CA GLN A 63 -22.03 1.38 -14.71
C GLN A 63 -23.04 1.27 -15.86
N ASN A 64 -23.07 0.14 -16.56
CA ASN A 64 -24.04 -0.17 -17.60
C ASN A 64 -24.17 -1.69 -17.77
N THR A 65 -24.67 -2.36 -16.73
CA THR A 65 -25.24 -3.70 -16.91
C THR A 65 -26.74 -3.52 -17.04
N PRO A 66 -27.38 -3.87 -18.18
CA PRO A 66 -28.83 -3.89 -18.24
C PRO A 66 -29.35 -4.88 -17.20
N MET A 67 -30.27 -4.42 -16.33
CA MET A 67 -31.07 -5.32 -15.50
C MET A 67 -31.78 -6.31 -16.44
N ILE A 68 -31.39 -7.59 -16.38
CA ILE A 68 -32.18 -8.66 -16.95
C ILE A 68 -33.25 -9.00 -15.91
N PRO A 69 -34.55 -9.03 -16.24
CA PRO A 69 -35.60 -9.34 -15.28
C PRO A 69 -35.46 -10.78 -14.80
N THR A 70 -35.44 -10.95 -13.48
CA THR A 70 -35.53 -12.24 -12.79
C THR A 70 -36.88 -12.90 -13.16
N PRO A 71 -36.94 -14.24 -13.33
CA PRO A 71 -38.20 -14.94 -13.65
C PRO A 71 -39.27 -14.76 -12.57
#